data_AF-A0A0S6X972-F1
#
_entry.id   AF-A0A0S6X972-F1
#
_cell.length_a   1.000
_cell.length_b   1.000
_cell.length_c   1.000
_cell.angle_alpha   90.00
_cell.angle_beta   90.00
_cell.angle_gamma   90.00
#
_symmetry.space_group_name_H-M   'P 1'
#
loop_
_entity.id
_entity.type
_entity.pdbx_description
1 polymer ?
#
loop_
_entity_poly.entity_id
_entity_poly.type
_entity_poly.pdbx_seq_one_letter_code
_entity_poly.pdbx_strand_id
1 'polypeptide(L)'
;MSPSSQIFRQSLARVARSSAVELRTPIRVRQPAYLAASSTPVRYFGESRRCLAEADAAKAEAKDGAEAKPEGGAQQDAAAKELEAKKKEVVDVTDKWKRSIADYRNLQEQTKREVVAAREFAIQRFAKDLIDSVDNFDRALDTVPKDKLTDENKDLKTLYDGLRMTETILMNTLKKHGLERFDPSEKSDKFDPNRHEATFQVPQPDKEDGTCFHTQQKGFSLNGRVLRAAKVGVVKNS
;
A
#
# COMPACT_ATOMS: atom_id res chain seq x y z
N MET A 1 -23.21 -58.27 -56.98
CA MET A 1 -22.02 -58.82 -56.28
C MET A 1 -20.79 -58.28 -56.98
N SER A 2 -20.14 -57.28 -56.40
CA SER A 2 -18.92 -56.62 -56.89
C SER A 2 -17.98 -56.46 -55.68
N PRO A 3 -16.71 -56.90 -55.77
CA PRO A 3 -15.88 -57.03 -54.59
C PRO A 3 -15.15 -55.74 -54.22
N SER A 4 -15.06 -55.56 -52.91
CA SER A 4 -14.10 -54.77 -52.14
C SER A 4 -12.65 -55.09 -52.52
N SER A 5 -11.78 -54.08 -52.52
CA SER A 5 -10.87 -53.83 -51.38
C SER A 5 -9.80 -52.80 -51.76
N GLN A 6 -9.70 -51.82 -50.89
CA GLN A 6 -8.92 -50.61 -50.89
C GLN A 6 -7.45 -50.82 -50.44
N ILE A 7 -6.64 -49.79 -50.74
CA ILE A 7 -5.41 -49.32 -50.05
C ILE A 7 -4.06 -49.85 -50.57
N PHE A 8 -3.51 -49.06 -51.50
CA PHE A 8 -2.08 -48.99 -51.84
C PHE A 8 -1.39 -47.98 -50.91
N ARG A 9 -0.28 -48.41 -50.30
CA ARG A 9 0.55 -47.62 -49.38
C ARG A 9 1.29 -46.52 -50.15
N GLN A 10 1.15 -45.27 -49.73
CA GLN A 10 2.00 -44.18 -50.19
C GLN A 10 2.79 -43.60 -49.02
N SER A 11 4.10 -43.75 -49.12
CA SER A 11 5.15 -43.14 -48.31
C SER A 11 5.16 -41.63 -48.49
N LEU A 12 5.10 -40.87 -47.38
CA LEU A 12 5.52 -39.47 -47.36
C LEU A 12 6.42 -39.23 -46.16
N ALA A 13 7.71 -39.09 -46.47
CA ALA A 13 8.72 -38.54 -45.59
C ALA A 13 8.34 -37.11 -45.22
N ARG A 14 8.15 -36.83 -43.93
CA ARG A 14 8.06 -35.46 -43.41
C ARG A 14 9.44 -35.01 -42.95
N VAL A 15 9.93 -33.99 -43.67
CA VAL A 15 11.10 -33.18 -43.38
C VAL A 15 10.97 -32.56 -41.99
N ALA A 16 11.89 -32.92 -41.08
CA ALA A 16 12.06 -32.25 -39.80
C ALA A 16 12.74 -30.89 -40.03
N ARG A 17 11.99 -29.79 -39.93
CA ARG A 17 12.56 -28.45 -39.80
C ARG A 17 12.87 -28.22 -38.32
N SER A 18 14.13 -28.46 -37.96
CA SER A 18 14.74 -27.95 -36.74
C SER A 18 14.87 -26.44 -36.87
N SER A 19 13.94 -25.69 -36.26
CA SER A 19 14.09 -24.25 -36.08
C SER A 19 15.02 -24.01 -34.90
N ALA A 20 16.30 -23.78 -35.20
CA ALA A 20 17.26 -23.26 -34.25
C ALA A 20 16.78 -21.88 -33.78
N VAL A 21 16.30 -21.79 -32.54
CA VAL A 21 16.06 -20.54 -31.85
C VAL A 21 17.44 -20.01 -31.45
N GLU A 22 17.98 -19.08 -32.23
CA GLU A 22 19.19 -18.35 -31.88
C GLU A 22 18.97 -17.62 -30.56
N LEU A 23 19.71 -18.05 -29.52
CA LEU A 23 19.78 -17.39 -28.24
C LEU A 23 20.40 -16.00 -28.44
N ARG A 24 19.55 -14.98 -28.52
CA ARG A 24 19.95 -13.57 -28.37
C ARG A 24 20.66 -13.42 -27.04
N THR A 25 21.96 -13.19 -27.08
CA THR A 25 22.77 -12.81 -25.93
C THR A 25 22.20 -11.53 -25.31
N PRO A 26 22.03 -11.45 -23.97
CA PRO A 26 21.61 -10.21 -23.37
C PRO A 26 22.74 -9.18 -23.47
N ILE A 27 22.37 -7.97 -23.88
CA ILE A 27 23.22 -6.78 -23.92
C ILE A 27 23.84 -6.59 -22.53
N ARG A 28 25.16 -6.75 -22.44
CA ARG A 28 25.94 -6.50 -21.22
C ARG A 28 25.96 -4.99 -20.96
N VAL A 29 25.06 -4.51 -20.11
CA VAL A 29 25.10 -3.13 -19.62
C VAL A 29 26.37 -2.96 -18.79
N ARG A 30 27.33 -2.19 -19.33
CA ARG A 30 28.56 -1.82 -18.64
C ARG A 30 28.17 -0.88 -17.50
N GLN A 31 28.16 -1.37 -16.26
CA GLN A 31 28.01 -0.51 -15.08
C GLN A 31 29.15 0.53 -15.08
N PRO A 32 28.88 1.83 -14.92
CA PRO A 32 29.94 2.78 -14.60
C PRO A 32 30.42 2.47 -13.19
N ALA A 33 31.73 2.31 -13.04
CA ALA A 33 32.39 2.17 -11.74
C ALA A 33 32.14 3.45 -10.93
N TYR A 34 31.31 3.35 -9.89
CA TYR A 34 31.35 4.34 -8.82
C TYR A 34 32.66 4.11 -8.07
N LEU A 35 33.67 4.93 -8.38
CA LEU A 35 34.78 5.14 -7.46
C LEU A 35 34.15 5.64 -6.15
N ALA A 36 34.35 4.87 -5.08
CA ALA A 36 34.03 5.26 -3.73
C ALA A 36 34.87 6.49 -3.35
N ALA A 37 34.31 7.68 -3.61
CA ALA A 37 34.84 8.91 -3.09
C ALA A 37 34.49 8.99 -1.60
N SER A 38 35.54 9.12 -0.81
CA SER A 38 35.56 9.26 0.63
C SER A 38 34.56 10.30 1.16
N SER A 39 34.04 10.01 2.35
CA SER A 39 33.20 10.86 3.19
C SER A 39 33.67 12.31 3.19
N THR A 40 32.85 13.22 2.70
CA THR A 40 32.95 14.64 3.04
C THR A 40 31.84 14.99 4.03
N PRO A 41 32.15 15.69 5.14
CA PRO A 41 31.12 16.11 6.07
C PRO A 41 30.30 17.25 5.46
N VAL A 42 28.98 17.17 5.63
CA VAL A 42 28.02 18.22 5.37
C VAL A 42 28.43 19.47 6.16
N ARG A 43 28.82 20.54 5.47
CA ARG A 43 29.01 21.85 6.11
C ARG A 43 27.64 22.53 6.22
N TYR A 44 27.16 22.66 7.45
CA TYR A 44 26.03 23.52 7.81
C TYR A 44 26.41 24.98 7.49
N PHE A 45 25.75 25.61 6.53
CA PHE A 45 25.82 27.06 6.34
C PHE A 45 25.05 27.73 7.48
N GLY A 46 25.76 28.28 8.45
CA GLY A 46 25.18 28.89 9.63
C GLY A 46 26.01 30.05 10.14
N GLU A 47 26.28 31.06 9.31
CA GLU A 47 26.91 32.31 9.73
C GLU A 47 26.72 33.42 8.66
N SER A 48 25.51 33.95 8.53
CA SER A 48 25.28 35.17 7.74
C SER A 48 24.09 36.01 8.21
N ARG A 49 23.69 35.88 9.48
CA ARG A 49 22.66 36.72 10.11
C ARG A 49 23.18 37.82 11.05
N ARG A 50 24.49 38.06 11.11
CA ARG A 50 25.06 39.13 11.97
C ARG A 50 25.49 40.42 11.26
N CYS A 51 25.45 40.50 9.93
CA CYS A 51 25.92 41.69 9.21
C CYS A 51 24.80 42.62 8.68
N LEU A 52 23.52 42.32 8.95
CA LEU A 52 22.40 43.16 8.50
C LEU A 52 21.91 44.17 9.56
N ALA A 53 22.54 44.22 10.75
CA ALA A 53 22.14 45.14 11.82
C ALA A 53 23.03 46.39 11.94
N GLU A 54 24.19 46.43 11.28
CA GLU A 54 25.14 47.57 11.38
C GLU A 54 25.12 48.49 10.14
N ALA A 55 24.36 48.15 9.10
CA ALA A 55 24.29 48.95 7.87
C ALA A 55 23.21 50.04 7.88
N ASP A 56 22.29 50.04 8.85
CA ASP A 56 21.14 50.96 8.89
C ASP A 56 21.38 52.25 9.72
N ALA A 57 22.55 52.44 10.33
CA ALA A 57 22.85 53.61 11.17
C ALA A 57 23.69 54.72 10.49
N ALA A 58 24.12 54.55 9.22
CA ALA A 58 25.05 55.48 8.55
C ALA A 58 24.45 56.19 7.31
N LYS A 59 23.12 56.37 7.26
CA LYS A 59 22.42 57.01 6.12
C LYS A 59 21.42 58.09 6.57
N ALA A 60 21.91 59.07 7.32
CA ALA A 60 21.31 60.40 7.42
C ALA A 60 22.48 61.40 7.44
N GLU A 61 22.31 62.58 6.85
CA GLU A 61 23.32 63.64 6.62
C GLU A 61 24.13 63.51 5.30
N ALA A 62 23.51 63.85 4.16
CA ALA A 62 24.17 64.50 3.02
C ALA A 62 23.12 64.92 1.97
N LYS A 63 22.57 66.13 2.12
CA LYS A 63 21.94 66.87 1.04
C LYS A 63 22.70 68.18 0.89
N ASP A 64 23.48 68.32 -0.18
CA ASP A 64 23.57 69.59 -0.87
C ASP A 64 23.85 69.37 -2.37
N GLY A 65 23.27 70.24 -3.19
CA GLY A 65 23.01 70.02 -4.60
C GLY A 65 24.17 70.28 -5.55
N ALA A 66 24.10 69.65 -6.72
CA ALA A 66 24.70 70.16 -7.95
C ALA A 66 23.87 69.64 -9.15
N GLU A 67 23.15 70.56 -9.79
CA GLU A 67 22.52 70.33 -11.09
C GLU A 67 23.59 70.24 -12.17
N ALA A 68 23.52 69.21 -13.01
CA ALA A 68 24.14 69.21 -14.34
C ALA A 68 23.21 68.48 -15.32
N LYS A 69 22.88 69.17 -16.41
CA LYS A 69 21.93 68.79 -17.47
C LYS A 69 22.36 67.53 -18.27
N PRO A 70 21.42 66.89 -18.98
CA PRO A 70 21.54 65.53 -19.47
C PRO A 70 22.08 65.48 -20.90
N GLU A 71 23.15 64.71 -21.11
CA GLU A 71 23.55 64.21 -22.42
C GLU A 71 23.89 62.71 -22.25
N GLY A 72 22.89 61.84 -22.42
CA GLY A 72 23.06 60.39 -22.23
C GLY A 72 21.80 59.51 -22.28
N GLY A 73 20.63 60.07 -22.62
CA GLY A 73 19.34 59.38 -22.50
C GLY A 73 19.24 58.05 -23.27
N ALA A 74 19.84 57.95 -24.46
CA ALA A 74 19.69 56.76 -25.31
C ALA A 74 20.41 55.50 -24.78
N GLN A 75 21.51 55.63 -24.04
CA GLN A 75 22.25 54.49 -23.46
C GLN A 75 21.70 54.07 -22.10
N GLN A 76 21.14 55.01 -21.33
CA GLN A 76 20.49 54.73 -20.05
C GLN A 76 19.14 54.03 -20.24
N ASP A 77 18.37 54.38 -21.27
CA ASP A 77 17.10 53.72 -21.61
C ASP A 77 17.29 52.27 -22.11
N ALA A 78 18.38 51.99 -22.82
CA ALA A 78 18.72 50.63 -23.26
C ALA A 78 19.13 49.74 -22.07
N ALA A 79 19.99 50.24 -21.19
CA ALA A 79 20.40 49.55 -19.97
C ALA A 79 19.23 49.33 -18.99
N ALA A 80 18.29 50.29 -18.90
CA ALA A 80 17.09 50.15 -18.07
C ALA A 80 16.17 49.03 -18.58
N LYS A 81 15.96 48.93 -19.90
CA LYS A 81 15.16 47.86 -20.53
C LYS A 81 15.80 46.47 -20.33
N GLU A 82 17.11 46.35 -20.42
CA GLU A 82 17.82 45.10 -20.13
C GLU A 82 17.71 44.69 -18.65
N LEU A 83 17.79 45.66 -17.73
CA LEU A 83 17.59 45.42 -16.30
C LEU A 83 16.17 44.95 -15.99
N GLU A 84 15.16 45.51 -16.64
CA GLU A 84 13.77 45.05 -16.49
C GLU A 84 13.54 43.66 -17.07
N ALA A 85 14.13 43.34 -18.24
CA ALA A 85 14.07 42.01 -18.82
C ALA A 85 14.68 40.96 -17.88
N LYS A 86 15.89 41.22 -17.36
CA LYS A 86 16.56 40.34 -16.39
C LYS A 86 15.77 40.19 -15.09
N LYS A 87 15.13 41.26 -14.59
CA LYS A 87 14.25 41.18 -13.41
C LYS A 87 13.04 40.28 -13.66
N LYS A 88 12.41 40.37 -14.84
CA LYS A 88 11.30 39.49 -15.23
C LYS A 88 11.76 38.04 -15.32
N GLU A 89 12.91 37.78 -15.94
CA GLU A 89 13.51 36.44 -16.00
C GLU A 89 13.79 35.87 -14.60
N VAL A 90 14.32 36.68 -13.67
CA VAL A 90 14.53 36.27 -12.28
C VAL A 90 13.21 35.92 -11.61
N VAL A 91 12.17 36.73 -11.79
CA VAL A 91 10.83 36.44 -11.24
C VAL A 91 10.31 35.13 -11.82
N ASP A 92 10.33 34.94 -13.13
CA ASP A 92 9.86 33.72 -13.80
C ASP A 92 10.60 32.46 -13.34
N VAL A 93 11.93 32.55 -13.17
CA VAL A 93 12.76 31.44 -12.68
C VAL A 93 12.45 31.16 -11.21
N THR A 94 12.29 32.19 -10.37
CA THR A 94 11.95 31.99 -8.95
C THR A 94 10.56 31.37 -8.79
N ASP A 95 9.59 31.74 -9.63
CA ASP A 95 8.25 31.14 -9.60
C ASP A 95 8.25 29.70 -10.07
N LYS A 96 8.98 29.39 -11.15
CA LYS A 96 9.20 28.00 -11.59
C LYS A 96 9.86 27.17 -10.48
N TRP A 97 10.89 27.71 -9.84
CA TRP A 97 11.60 27.04 -8.76
C TRP A 97 10.72 26.79 -7.54
N LYS A 98 9.95 27.79 -7.09
CA LYS A 98 8.98 27.64 -5.99
C LYS A 98 7.93 26.60 -6.32
N ARG A 99 7.41 26.58 -7.55
CA ARG A 99 6.45 25.58 -8.02
C ARG A 99 7.06 24.18 -8.00
N SER A 100 8.26 24.00 -8.55
CA SER A 100 8.96 22.70 -8.51
C SER A 100 9.21 22.21 -7.07
N ILE A 101 9.52 23.10 -6.13
CA ILE A 101 9.64 22.74 -4.72
C ILE A 101 8.31 22.27 -4.14
N ALA A 102 7.21 22.97 -4.47
CA ALA A 102 5.87 22.57 -4.03
C ALA A 102 5.48 21.21 -4.59
N ASP A 103 5.70 20.98 -5.90
CA ASP A 103 5.42 19.71 -6.56
C ASP A 103 6.24 18.57 -5.94
N TYR A 104 7.52 18.81 -5.64
CA TYR A 104 8.38 17.83 -4.98
C TYR A 104 7.89 17.48 -3.57
N ARG A 105 7.44 18.45 -2.78
CA ARG A 105 6.87 18.20 -1.44
C ARG A 105 5.59 17.39 -1.53
N ASN A 106 4.70 17.73 -2.47
CA ASN A 106 3.47 16.97 -2.69
C ASN A 106 3.77 15.52 -3.09
N LEU A 107 4.73 15.31 -4.00
CA LEU A 107 5.18 13.98 -4.39
C LEU A 107 5.79 13.20 -3.21
N GLN A 108 6.61 13.86 -2.38
CA GLN A 108 7.17 13.23 -1.18
C GLN A 108 6.08 12.80 -0.18
N GLU A 109 5.05 13.62 0.03
CA GLU A 109 3.93 13.25 0.92
C GLU A 109 3.09 12.12 0.32
N GLN A 110 2.81 12.18 -0.97
CA GLN A 110 2.07 11.15 -1.69
C GLN A 110 2.81 9.80 -1.64
N THR A 111 4.09 9.78 -2.02
CA THR A 111 4.91 8.56 -2.01
C THR A 111 5.03 7.97 -0.60
N LYS A 112 5.13 8.78 0.45
CA LYS A 112 5.09 8.28 1.84
C LYS A 112 3.78 7.55 2.13
N ARG A 113 2.63 8.12 1.76
CA ARG A 113 1.31 7.50 1.96
C ARG A 113 1.18 6.21 1.14
N GLU A 114 1.61 6.24 -0.12
CA GLU A 114 1.59 5.06 -1.00
C GLU A 114 2.49 3.93 -0.50
N VAL A 115 3.68 4.24 0.03
CA VAL A 115 4.58 3.23 0.61
C VAL A 115 3.98 2.61 1.87
N VAL A 116 3.33 3.39 2.73
CA VAL A 116 2.64 2.86 3.92
C VAL A 116 1.48 1.96 3.49
N ALA A 117 0.62 2.45 2.58
CA ALA A 117 -0.49 1.67 2.05
C ALA A 117 0.01 0.37 1.40
N ALA A 118 1.04 0.42 0.55
CA ALA A 118 1.60 -0.76 -0.10
C ALA A 118 2.11 -1.80 0.90
N ARG A 119 2.69 -1.39 2.03
CA ARG A 119 3.11 -2.31 3.11
C ARG A 119 1.91 -3.00 3.76
N GLU A 120 0.84 -2.25 4.05
CA GLU A 120 -0.39 -2.80 4.62
C GLU A 120 -1.06 -3.78 3.64
N PHE A 121 -1.12 -3.43 2.35
CA PHE A 121 -1.67 -4.29 1.29
C PHE A 121 -0.81 -5.53 1.01
N ALA A 122 0.51 -5.45 1.17
CA ALA A 122 1.39 -6.60 0.92
C ALA A 122 1.07 -7.78 1.86
N ILE A 123 0.70 -7.50 3.11
CA ILE A 123 0.38 -8.52 4.11
C ILE A 123 -1.04 -9.06 3.91
N GLN A 124 -1.95 -8.29 3.32
CA GLN A 124 -3.36 -8.66 3.16
C GLN A 124 -3.56 -10.01 2.45
N ARG A 125 -2.84 -10.29 1.35
CA ARG A 125 -3.00 -11.55 0.62
C ARG A 125 -2.55 -12.73 1.47
N PHE A 126 -1.40 -12.61 2.12
CA PHE A 126 -0.87 -13.62 3.03
C PHE A 126 -1.81 -13.88 4.21
N ALA A 127 -2.36 -12.82 4.81
CA ALA A 127 -3.33 -12.93 5.89
C ALA A 127 -4.61 -13.65 5.44
N LYS A 128 -5.10 -13.40 4.22
CA LYS A 128 -6.26 -14.09 3.66
C LYS A 128 -6.04 -15.60 3.55
N ASP A 129 -4.91 -16.02 3.00
CA ASP A 129 -4.56 -17.44 2.87
C ASP A 129 -4.42 -18.12 4.25
N LEU A 130 -3.95 -17.38 5.26
CA LEU A 130 -3.81 -17.89 6.62
C LEU A 130 -5.16 -17.99 7.36
N ILE A 131 -6.10 -17.08 7.08
CA ILE A 131 -7.46 -17.14 7.62
C ILE A 131 -8.17 -18.44 7.21
N ASP A 132 -8.00 -18.89 5.96
CA ASP A 132 -8.57 -20.17 5.50
C ASP A 132 -8.00 -21.37 6.28
N SER A 133 -6.75 -21.28 6.73
CA SER A 133 -6.15 -22.30 7.60
C SER A 133 -6.74 -22.27 9.01
N VAL A 134 -6.99 -21.09 9.57
CA VAL A 134 -7.67 -20.92 10.88
C VAL A 134 -9.08 -21.51 10.85
N ASP A 135 -9.85 -21.26 9.78
CA ASP A 135 -11.18 -21.84 9.62
C ASP A 135 -11.16 -23.39 9.57
N ASN A 136 -10.10 -23.98 8.99
CA ASN A 136 -9.95 -25.44 9.00
C ASN A 136 -9.70 -25.98 10.42
N PHE A 137 -9.01 -25.22 11.28
CA PHE A 137 -8.88 -25.58 12.70
C PHE A 137 -10.21 -25.47 13.42
N ASP A 138 -10.98 -24.40 13.22
CA ASP A 138 -12.34 -24.27 13.78
C ASP A 138 -13.21 -25.46 13.36
N ARG A 139 -13.22 -25.78 12.06
CA ARG A 139 -13.99 -26.92 11.53
C ARG A 139 -13.50 -28.25 12.12
N ALA A 140 -12.19 -28.44 12.29
CA ALA A 140 -11.65 -29.65 12.90
C ALA A 140 -12.11 -29.79 14.36
N LEU A 141 -12.10 -28.69 15.13
CA LEU A 141 -12.59 -28.69 16.51
C LEU A 141 -14.10 -28.96 16.58
N ASP A 142 -14.90 -28.38 15.67
CA ASP A 142 -16.35 -28.57 15.62
C ASP A 142 -16.76 -29.99 15.19
N THR A 143 -15.92 -30.69 14.40
CA THR A 143 -16.23 -32.07 13.97
C THR A 143 -16.17 -33.09 15.09
N VAL A 144 -15.48 -32.79 16.19
CA VAL A 144 -15.37 -33.72 17.33
C VAL A 144 -16.63 -33.58 18.20
N PRO A 145 -17.47 -34.63 18.32
CA PRO A 145 -18.65 -34.58 19.16
C PRO A 145 -18.26 -34.41 20.63
N LYS A 146 -18.89 -33.46 21.32
CA LYS A 146 -18.63 -33.18 22.75
C LYS A 146 -18.86 -34.41 23.63
N ASP A 147 -19.78 -35.29 23.22
CA ASP A 147 -20.11 -36.53 23.94
C ASP A 147 -18.97 -37.57 23.95
N LYS A 148 -18.05 -37.48 22.99
CA LYS A 148 -16.89 -38.37 22.89
C LYS A 148 -15.65 -37.81 23.59
N LEU A 149 -15.74 -36.58 24.11
CA LEU A 149 -14.69 -35.87 24.84
C LEU A 149 -14.67 -36.23 26.34
N THR A 150 -15.00 -37.48 26.65
CA THR A 150 -15.02 -38.06 28.01
C THR A 150 -13.69 -38.74 28.34
N ASP A 151 -13.45 -38.99 29.62
CA ASP A 151 -12.20 -39.62 30.11
C ASP A 151 -12.02 -41.08 29.65
N GLU A 152 -13.03 -41.65 28.98
CA GLU A 152 -12.98 -42.93 28.27
C GLU A 152 -12.03 -42.88 27.06
N ASN A 153 -11.92 -41.73 26.39
CA ASN A 153 -11.08 -41.53 25.20
C ASN A 153 -10.00 -40.47 25.47
N LYS A 154 -9.08 -40.76 26.39
CA LYS A 154 -8.00 -39.83 26.80
C LYS A 154 -7.14 -39.33 25.63
N ASP A 155 -6.88 -40.18 24.65
CA ASP A 155 -6.06 -39.82 23.49
C ASP A 155 -6.76 -38.76 22.61
N LEU A 156 -8.07 -38.89 22.40
CA LEU A 156 -8.86 -37.92 21.65
C LEU A 156 -8.95 -36.57 22.38
N LYS A 157 -9.13 -36.59 23.70
CA LYS A 157 -9.15 -35.39 24.53
C LYS A 157 -7.81 -34.66 24.50
N THR A 158 -6.71 -35.40 24.64
CA THR A 158 -5.35 -34.83 24.56
C THR A 158 -5.06 -34.22 23.20
N LEU A 159 -5.50 -34.87 22.11
CA LEU A 159 -5.37 -34.34 20.76
C LEU A 159 -6.20 -33.05 20.57
N TYR A 160 -7.46 -33.05 21.01
CA TYR A 160 -8.33 -31.88 20.94
C TYR A 160 -7.74 -30.68 21.68
N ASP A 161 -7.24 -30.90 22.90
CA ASP A 161 -6.59 -29.86 23.70
C ASP A 161 -5.31 -29.35 23.02
N GLY A 162 -4.50 -30.24 22.45
CA GLY A 162 -3.31 -29.86 21.67
C GLY A 162 -3.62 -29.01 20.44
N LEU A 163 -4.69 -29.34 19.71
CA LEU A 163 -5.17 -28.53 18.58
C LEU A 163 -5.64 -27.16 19.05
N ARG A 164 -6.46 -27.10 20.11
CA ARG A 164 -6.96 -25.84 20.68
C ARG A 164 -5.84 -24.93 21.18
N MET A 165 -4.81 -25.49 21.80
CA MET A 165 -3.61 -24.73 22.20
C MET A 165 -2.88 -24.15 20.99
N THR A 166 -2.75 -24.92 19.92
CA THR A 166 -2.11 -24.48 18.68
C THR A 166 -2.89 -23.36 17.99
N GLU A 167 -4.23 -23.49 17.90
CA GLU A 167 -5.11 -22.43 17.40
C GLU A 167 -4.95 -21.15 18.23
N THR A 168 -4.91 -21.27 19.55
CA THR A 168 -4.75 -20.12 20.46
C THR A 168 -3.42 -19.39 20.24
N ILE A 169 -2.32 -20.15 20.09
CA ILE A 169 -0.99 -19.58 19.81
C ILE A 169 -1.00 -18.86 18.45
N LEU A 170 -1.59 -19.49 17.42
CA LEU A 170 -1.72 -18.90 16.08
C LEU A 170 -2.57 -17.62 16.11
N MET A 171 -3.68 -17.61 16.84
CA MET A 171 -4.51 -16.42 17.00
C MET A 171 -3.75 -15.30 17.73
N ASN A 172 -2.92 -15.63 18.71
CA ASN A 172 -2.09 -14.65 19.41
C ASN A 172 -0.98 -14.07 18.53
N THR A 173 -0.37 -14.87 17.64
CA THR A 173 0.62 -14.35 16.69
C THR A 173 -0.03 -13.46 15.63
N LEU A 174 -1.20 -13.86 15.12
CA LEU A 174 -1.99 -13.05 14.19
C LEU A 174 -2.39 -11.68 14.76
N LYS A 175 -2.81 -11.64 16.02
CA LYS A 175 -3.13 -10.39 16.73
C LYS A 175 -1.93 -9.42 16.81
N LYS A 176 -0.71 -9.93 16.99
CA LYS A 176 0.52 -9.09 17.01
C LYS A 176 0.78 -8.40 15.67
N HIS A 177 0.31 -8.99 14.57
CA HIS A 177 0.41 -8.42 13.22
C HIS A 177 -0.81 -7.57 12.84
N GLY A 178 -1.69 -7.26 13.80
CA GLY A 178 -2.86 -6.40 13.60
C GLY A 178 -4.07 -7.11 12.99
N LEU A 179 -4.07 -8.46 12.96
CA LEU A 179 -5.22 -9.23 12.54
C LEU A 179 -6.14 -9.53 13.74
N GLU A 180 -7.35 -8.99 13.68
CA GLU A 180 -8.36 -9.13 14.72
C GLU A 180 -9.53 -9.97 14.19
N ARG A 181 -9.91 -10.99 14.97
CA ARG A 181 -11.13 -11.78 14.75
C ARG A 181 -12.28 -11.05 15.42
N PHE A 182 -13.39 -10.88 14.70
CA PHE A 182 -14.62 -10.34 15.25
C PHE A 182 -15.77 -11.30 15.04
N ASP A 183 -16.60 -11.45 16.07
CA ASP A 183 -17.71 -12.38 16.09
C ASP A 183 -18.97 -11.67 16.61
N PRO A 184 -19.85 -11.20 15.71
CA PRO A 184 -20.98 -10.35 16.09
C PRO A 184 -22.06 -11.09 16.87
N SER A 185 -22.15 -12.43 16.78
CA SER A 185 -23.12 -13.21 17.55
C SER A 185 -22.81 -13.28 19.04
N GLU A 186 -21.54 -13.21 19.45
CA GLU A 186 -21.15 -13.28 20.88
C GLU A 186 -21.54 -12.02 21.64
N LYS A 187 -21.49 -10.87 20.96
CA LYS A 187 -21.81 -9.56 21.54
C LYS A 187 -23.25 -9.13 21.33
N SER A 188 -24.04 -9.93 20.58
CA SER A 188 -25.38 -9.55 20.13
C SER A 188 -25.37 -8.19 19.42
N ASP A 189 -24.36 -7.94 18.59
CA ASP A 189 -24.18 -6.67 17.90
C ASP A 189 -25.26 -6.48 16.81
N LYS A 190 -25.62 -5.22 16.56
CA LYS A 190 -26.50 -4.86 15.44
C LYS A 190 -25.81 -5.17 14.10
N PHE A 191 -26.61 -5.57 13.12
CA PHE A 191 -26.10 -5.83 11.78
C PHE A 191 -25.51 -4.56 11.17
N ASP A 192 -24.31 -4.69 10.56
CA ASP A 192 -23.54 -3.57 10.07
C ASP A 192 -22.99 -3.94 8.67
N PRO A 193 -23.54 -3.40 7.57
CA PRO A 193 -23.26 -3.87 6.21
C PRO A 193 -21.78 -3.77 5.80
N ASN A 194 -21.01 -2.91 6.45
CA ASN A 194 -19.58 -2.74 6.17
C ASN A 194 -18.72 -3.90 6.72
N ARG A 195 -19.22 -4.63 7.73
CA ARG A 195 -18.48 -5.66 8.46
C ARG A 195 -19.14 -7.05 8.39
N HIS A 196 -20.44 -7.09 8.11
CA HIS A 196 -21.26 -8.29 8.20
C HIS A 196 -21.91 -8.62 6.85
N GLU A 197 -21.95 -9.90 6.51
CA GLU A 197 -22.66 -10.46 5.36
C GLU A 197 -23.86 -11.28 5.88
N ALA A 198 -25.08 -10.79 5.66
CA ALA A 198 -26.30 -11.48 6.08
C ALA A 198 -26.59 -12.66 5.14
N THR A 199 -26.42 -13.88 5.61
CA THR A 199 -26.66 -15.10 4.80
C THR A 199 -28.10 -15.58 4.85
N PHE A 200 -28.78 -15.41 5.99
CA PHE A 200 -30.18 -15.82 6.16
C PHE A 200 -30.87 -15.01 7.28
N GLN A 201 -32.20 -15.00 7.27
CA GLN A 201 -33.04 -14.33 8.25
C GLN A 201 -33.90 -15.36 8.98
N VAL A 202 -33.99 -15.25 10.31
CA VAL A 202 -34.82 -16.15 11.14
C VAL A 202 -35.65 -15.32 12.11
N PRO A 203 -36.98 -15.56 12.20
CA PRO A 203 -37.78 -14.97 13.26
C PRO A 203 -37.41 -15.60 14.61
N GLN A 204 -37.04 -14.77 15.57
CA GLN A 204 -36.70 -15.14 16.94
C GLN A 204 -37.42 -14.15 17.87
N PRO A 205 -38.53 -14.55 18.51
CA PRO A 205 -39.35 -13.64 19.32
C PRO A 205 -38.60 -13.08 20.53
N ASP A 206 -37.49 -13.72 20.93
CA ASP A 206 -36.69 -13.36 22.10
C ASP A 206 -35.63 -12.27 21.81
N LYS A 207 -35.41 -11.88 20.54
CA LYS A 207 -34.36 -10.92 20.16
C LYS A 207 -34.88 -9.79 19.26
N GLU A 208 -34.21 -8.64 19.33
CA GLU A 208 -34.52 -7.45 18.52
C GLU A 208 -34.24 -7.65 17.03
N ASP A 209 -35.07 -7.04 16.19
CA ASP A 209 -34.91 -7.03 14.74
C ASP A 209 -33.59 -6.40 14.30
N GLY A 210 -32.95 -6.99 13.30
CA GLY A 210 -31.67 -6.51 12.78
C GLY A 210 -30.47 -6.90 13.62
N THR A 211 -30.65 -7.72 14.66
CA THR A 211 -29.55 -8.23 15.50
C THR A 211 -28.94 -9.49 14.89
N CYS A 212 -27.61 -9.65 15.01
CA CYS A 212 -26.91 -10.87 14.61
C CYS A 212 -27.17 -11.99 15.64
N PHE A 213 -27.92 -13.03 15.26
CA PHE A 213 -28.23 -14.15 16.15
C PHE A 213 -27.11 -15.20 16.17
N HIS A 214 -26.60 -15.56 14.99
CA HIS A 214 -25.65 -16.65 14.82
C HIS A 214 -24.63 -16.31 13.74
N THR A 215 -23.34 -16.52 14.03
CA THR A 215 -22.26 -16.40 13.04
C THR A 215 -21.94 -17.79 12.50
N GLN A 216 -22.10 -17.98 11.18
CA GLN A 216 -21.65 -19.21 10.50
C GLN A 216 -20.15 -19.19 10.23
N GLN A 217 -19.63 -18.03 9.83
CA GLN A 217 -18.23 -17.86 9.49
C GLN A 217 -17.74 -16.54 10.07
N LYS A 218 -16.68 -16.62 10.87
CA LYS A 218 -16.21 -15.49 11.67
C LYS A 218 -15.52 -14.44 10.81
N GLY A 219 -15.62 -13.18 11.21
CA GLY A 219 -15.04 -12.06 10.48
C GLY A 219 -13.60 -11.77 10.89
N PHE A 220 -12.83 -11.19 9.98
CA PHE A 220 -11.45 -10.77 10.24
C PHE A 220 -11.16 -9.37 9.71
N SER A 221 -10.51 -8.55 10.53
CA SER A 221 -10.04 -7.22 10.18
C SER A 221 -8.52 -7.10 10.36
N LEU A 222 -7.86 -6.40 9.45
CA LEU A 222 -6.42 -6.10 9.48
C LEU A 222 -6.25 -4.58 9.61
N ASN A 223 -5.66 -4.11 10.71
CA ASN A 223 -5.39 -2.68 10.94
C ASN A 223 -6.61 -1.77 10.68
N GLY A 224 -7.81 -2.21 11.08
CA GLY A 224 -9.07 -1.48 10.87
C GLY A 224 -9.75 -1.69 9.51
N ARG A 225 -9.11 -2.37 8.55
CA ARG A 225 -9.71 -2.76 7.28
C ARG A 225 -10.32 -4.16 7.37
N VAL A 226 -11.54 -4.34 6.89
CA VAL A 226 -12.16 -5.67 6.83
C VAL A 226 -11.52 -6.50 5.71
N LEU A 227 -10.93 -7.64 6.05
CA LEU A 227 -10.41 -8.61 5.08
C LEU A 227 -11.48 -9.59 4.64
N ARG A 228 -12.29 -10.04 5.60
CA ARG A 228 -13.41 -10.95 5.39
C ARG A 228 -14.55 -10.54 6.31
N ALA A 229 -15.73 -10.33 5.74
CA ALA A 229 -16.95 -10.06 6.50
C ALA A 229 -17.38 -11.32 7.27
N ALA A 230 -17.98 -11.13 8.45
CA ALA A 230 -18.59 -12.23 9.18
C ALA A 230 -19.90 -12.63 8.50
N LYS A 231 -20.09 -13.91 8.21
CA LYS A 231 -21.36 -14.43 7.69
C LYS A 231 -22.30 -14.72 8.84
N VAL A 232 -23.42 -13.99 8.86
CA VAL A 232 -24.34 -13.96 10.00
C VAL A 232 -25.76 -14.26 9.59
N GLY A 233 -26.49 -14.90 10.51
CA GLY A 233 -27.94 -14.95 10.51
C GLY A 233 -28.49 -13.75 11.26
N VAL A 234 -29.39 -12.99 10.64
CA VAL A 234 -30.00 -11.78 11.21
C VAL A 234 -31.42 -12.09 11.68
N VAL A 235 -31.82 -11.55 12.83
CA VAL A 235 -33.19 -11.67 13.31
C VAL A 235 -34.10 -10.74 12.52
N LYS A 236 -35.21 -11.29 12.03
CA LYS A 236 -36.31 -10.53 11.46
C LYS A 236 -37.62 -11.14 11.94
N ASN A 237 -38.18 -10.56 12.99
CA ASN A 237 -39.53 -10.81 13.43
C ASN A 237 -40.46 -10.14 12.42
N SER A 238 -41.27 -10.96 11.76
CA SER A 238 -42.26 -10.50 10.79
C SER A 238 -43.54 -10.06 11.51
#